data_AF-A0A1J5IQX0-F1
#
_entry.id   AF-A0A1J5IQX0-F1
#
_cell.length_a   1.000
_cell.length_b   1.000
_cell.length_c   1.000
_cell.angle_alpha   90.00
_cell.angle_beta   90.00
_cell.angle_gamma   90.00
#
_symmetry.space_group_name_H-M   'P 1'
#
loop_
_entity.id
_entity.type
_entity.pdbx_description
1 polymer ?
#
loop_
_entity_poly.entity_id
_entity_poly.type
_entity_poly.pdbx_seq_one_letter_code
_entity_poly.pdbx_strand_id
1 'polypeptide(L)'
;MGNRIVFIGNCDAQGNTKPTGSYATKVRFRGFRWVNYVDHPEDIVLIHEPFSFPPAYRSYRVQVFGFCPTILSPTTNPDPLDLALAISLDQPLLTRIKNQIRQYDQHRFSLVAAVNTAEVFAIGKYLGLPVEGPSQEQLETDVMADLNSKIWFVEQFEKMGFATPHGHVAQGKQDIMQKAHEIFKTCGQVMIRKPSEASEKGNIPLIGLTVEEIDERIDSLDATWFDRPLLVEPFLNLTDSPCTLGIIHPDGSKELLHTGTQLFAKTAYCWISPPDHTQEVIQEMEKNSCFIWISSPSEVQ
;
A
#
# COMPACT_ATOMS: atom_id res chain seq x y z
N MET A 1 27.27 -11.14 3.90
CA MET A 1 26.46 -10.67 5.06
C MET A 1 25.58 -9.55 4.56
N GLY A 2 24.26 -9.66 4.66
CA GLY A 2 23.32 -8.70 4.11
C GLY A 2 23.45 -7.28 4.69
N ASN A 3 22.94 -6.29 3.95
CA ASN A 3 22.68 -4.96 4.50
C ASN A 3 21.61 -5.07 5.58
N ARG A 4 21.75 -4.26 6.63
CA ARG A 4 20.81 -4.11 7.72
C ARG A 4 19.96 -2.88 7.47
N ILE A 5 18.78 -2.83 8.07
CA ILE A 5 17.84 -1.76 7.81
C ILE A 5 17.28 -1.13 9.06
N VAL A 6 17.07 0.18 8.98
CA VAL A 6 16.08 0.88 9.78
C VAL A 6 14.82 0.98 8.92
N PHE A 7 13.74 0.34 9.32
CA PHE A 7 12.49 0.31 8.57
C PHE A 7 11.44 1.24 9.22
N ILE A 8 10.92 2.22 8.48
CA ILE A 8 9.82 3.08 8.90
C ILE A 8 8.50 2.51 8.34
N GLY A 9 7.68 1.95 9.22
CA GLY A 9 6.36 1.41 8.90
C GLY A 9 5.27 2.47 8.74
N ASN A 10 5.58 3.61 8.10
CA ASN A 10 4.61 4.67 7.86
C ASN A 10 3.55 4.21 6.85
N CYS A 11 2.40 4.88 6.85
CA CYS A 11 1.38 4.70 5.82
C CYS A 11 1.33 5.97 4.98
N ASP A 12 0.84 5.84 3.75
CA ASP A 12 0.73 6.94 2.81
C ASP A 12 -0.04 8.11 3.44
N ALA A 13 0.69 9.18 3.72
CA ALA A 13 0.18 10.47 4.17
C ALA A 13 0.16 11.50 3.03
N GLN A 14 0.70 11.16 1.86
CA GLN A 14 0.85 12.08 0.72
C GLN A 14 -0.41 12.18 -0.15
N GLY A 15 -1.48 11.42 0.15
CA GLY A 15 -2.62 11.29 -0.77
C GLY A 15 -3.99 11.88 -0.39
N ASN A 16 -4.12 12.75 0.63
CA ASN A 16 -5.36 13.47 1.04
C ASN A 16 -6.18 12.95 2.24
N THR A 17 -5.76 11.91 2.97
CA THR A 17 -6.39 11.60 4.28
C THR A 17 -5.37 11.06 5.28
N LYS A 18 -4.72 11.97 6.02
CA LYS A 18 -3.94 11.55 7.18
C LYS A 18 -4.86 10.79 8.16
N PRO A 19 -4.47 9.61 8.68
CA PRO A 19 -5.37 8.78 9.46
C PRO A 19 -5.86 9.44 10.74
N THR A 20 -7.17 9.56 10.90
CA THR A 20 -7.85 10.03 12.13
C THR A 20 -8.81 8.96 12.67
N GLY A 21 -9.22 9.11 13.94
CA GLY A 21 -10.27 8.30 14.56
C GLY A 21 -10.06 6.77 14.42
N SER A 22 -11.11 6.06 13.97
CA SER A 22 -11.08 4.60 13.82
C SER A 22 -10.11 4.12 12.74
N TYR A 23 -9.80 4.95 11.74
CA TYR A 23 -8.81 4.62 10.72
C TYR A 23 -7.38 4.68 11.28
N ALA A 24 -7.07 5.64 12.15
CA ALA A 24 -5.80 5.69 12.87
C ALA A 24 -5.57 4.40 13.67
N THR A 25 -6.58 3.89 14.38
CA THR A 25 -6.49 2.60 15.10
C THR A 25 -6.13 1.44 14.16
N LYS A 26 -6.77 1.34 12.98
CA LYS A 26 -6.45 0.31 11.99
C LYS A 26 -5.01 0.42 11.48
N VAL A 27 -4.54 1.63 11.21
CA VAL A 27 -3.16 1.89 10.76
C VAL A 27 -2.15 1.41 11.81
N ARG A 28 -2.41 1.71 13.09
CA ARG A 28 -1.56 1.24 14.19
C ARG A 28 -1.49 -0.29 14.27
N PHE A 29 -2.62 -0.98 14.13
CA PHE A 29 -2.64 -2.46 14.07
C PHE A 29 -1.92 -3.01 12.83
N ARG A 30 -2.06 -2.36 11.67
CA ARG A 30 -1.34 -2.78 10.46
C ARG A 30 0.17 -2.60 10.60
N GLY A 31 0.63 -1.69 11.47
CA GLY A 31 2.04 -1.48 11.77
C GLY A 31 2.80 -2.77 12.11
N PHE A 32 2.17 -3.71 12.81
CA PHE A 32 2.78 -4.99 13.18
C PHE A 32 3.27 -5.80 11.97
N ARG A 33 2.63 -5.67 10.80
CA ARG A 33 3.03 -6.40 9.59
C ARG A 33 4.43 -6.03 9.12
N TRP A 34 4.86 -4.80 9.39
CA TRP A 34 6.16 -4.28 8.97
C TRP A 34 7.33 -5.00 9.63
N VAL A 35 7.10 -5.59 10.80
CA VAL A 35 8.10 -6.41 11.50
C VAL A 35 8.47 -7.66 10.70
N ASN A 36 7.59 -8.13 9.81
CA ASN A 36 7.89 -9.28 8.96
C ASN A 36 8.73 -8.96 7.73
N TYR A 37 9.00 -7.67 7.43
CA TYR A 37 9.80 -7.25 6.29
C TYR A 37 11.30 -7.14 6.60
N VAL A 38 11.71 -7.53 7.81
CA VAL A 38 13.10 -7.47 8.24
C VAL A 38 13.62 -8.87 8.56
N ASP A 39 14.85 -9.13 8.17
CA ASP A 39 15.48 -10.45 8.09
C ASP A 39 16.70 -10.61 9.03
N HIS A 40 17.10 -9.54 9.73
CA HIS A 40 18.24 -9.55 10.65
C HIS A 40 17.85 -9.16 12.09
N PRO A 41 18.42 -9.79 13.14
CA PRO A 41 18.18 -9.41 14.54
C PRO A 41 18.53 -7.95 14.88
N GLU A 42 19.49 -7.40 14.16
CA GLU A 42 20.03 -6.05 14.31
C GLU A 42 19.18 -4.99 13.61
N ASP A 43 18.20 -5.39 12.81
CA ASP A 43 17.27 -4.46 12.17
C ASP A 43 16.43 -3.73 13.21
N ILE A 44 16.07 -2.50 12.85
CA ILE A 44 15.27 -1.61 13.68
C ILE A 44 13.98 -1.31 12.94
N VAL A 45 12.84 -1.64 13.53
CA VAL A 45 11.52 -1.36 12.96
C VAL A 45 10.85 -0.26 13.77
N LEU A 46 10.49 0.83 13.09
CA LEU A 46 9.77 1.97 13.65
C LEU A 46 8.29 1.84 13.28
N ILE A 47 7.42 1.75 14.28
CA ILE A 47 5.96 1.64 14.10
C ILE A 47 5.23 2.54 15.09
N HIS A 48 3.96 2.85 14.81
CA HIS A 48 3.08 3.37 15.85
C HIS A 48 2.74 2.22 16.80
N GLU A 49 3.23 2.27 18.03
CA GLU A 49 2.83 1.33 19.07
C GLU A 49 1.72 1.94 19.92
N PRO A 50 0.45 1.55 19.71
CA PRO A 50 -0.62 1.84 20.66
C PRO A 50 -0.60 0.90 21.86
N PHE A 51 0.04 -0.26 21.76
CA PHE A 51 0.00 -1.33 22.74
C PHE A 51 1.37 -1.98 22.80
N SER A 52 1.91 -2.19 24.01
CA SER A 52 3.14 -2.95 24.21
C SER A 52 3.15 -4.19 23.31
N PHE A 53 4.13 -4.26 22.41
CA PHE A 53 4.23 -5.32 21.41
C PHE A 53 4.03 -6.69 22.07
N PRO A 54 2.94 -7.43 21.73
CA PRO A 54 2.51 -8.56 22.55
C PRO A 54 3.63 -9.58 22.75
N PRO A 55 3.91 -10.03 23.99
CA PRO A 55 4.95 -11.03 24.24
C PRO A 55 4.77 -12.29 23.37
N ALA A 56 3.52 -12.68 23.13
CA ALA A 56 3.17 -13.79 22.24
C ALA A 56 3.68 -13.59 20.80
N TYR A 57 3.61 -12.38 20.25
CA TYR A 57 4.12 -12.11 18.90
C TYR A 57 5.66 -12.15 18.87
N ARG A 58 6.35 -11.68 19.92
CA ARG A 58 7.81 -11.80 20.02
C ARG A 58 8.23 -13.27 20.03
N SER A 59 7.56 -14.08 20.86
CA SER A 59 7.80 -15.53 20.92
C SER A 59 7.54 -16.20 19.58
N TYR A 60 6.45 -15.84 18.91
CA TYR A 60 6.14 -16.32 17.56
C TYR A 60 7.25 -15.97 16.55
N ARG A 61 7.73 -14.71 16.52
CA ARG A 61 8.83 -14.29 15.63
C ARG A 61 10.10 -15.10 15.89
N VAL A 62 10.49 -15.28 17.15
CA VAL A 62 11.66 -16.08 17.51
C VAL A 62 11.47 -17.54 17.10
N GLN A 63 10.27 -18.11 17.28
CA GLN A 63 9.98 -19.48 16.91
C GLN A 63 10.03 -19.71 15.39
N VAL A 64 9.48 -18.78 14.60
CA VAL A 64 9.35 -18.93 13.14
C VAL A 64 10.60 -18.48 12.39
N PHE A 65 11.21 -17.37 12.81
CA PHE A 65 12.32 -16.73 12.09
C PHE A 65 13.66 -16.83 12.83
N GLY A 66 13.69 -17.39 14.05
CA GLY A 66 14.90 -17.51 14.86
C GLY A 66 15.31 -16.22 15.60
N PHE A 67 14.62 -15.10 15.38
CA PHE A 67 14.92 -13.81 16.03
C PHE A 67 13.69 -12.90 16.13
N CYS A 68 13.82 -11.82 16.90
CA CYS A 68 12.90 -10.70 16.90
C CYS A 68 13.71 -9.40 16.78
N PRO A 69 13.44 -8.53 15.79
CA PRO A 69 14.19 -7.29 15.60
C PRO A 69 13.92 -6.30 16.73
N THR A 70 14.70 -5.23 16.78
CA THR A 70 14.42 -4.12 17.67
C THR A 70 13.21 -3.36 17.14
N ILE A 71 12.16 -3.23 17.96
CA ILE A 71 10.95 -2.48 17.60
C ILE A 71 10.89 -1.24 18.48
N LEU A 72 10.81 -0.07 17.86
CA LEU A 72 10.76 1.22 18.54
C LEU A 72 9.58 2.05 18.03
N SER A 73 9.21 3.03 18.84
CA SER A 73 8.02 3.85 18.65
C SER A 73 8.31 5.27 19.11
N PRO A 74 7.78 6.31 18.42
CA PRO A 74 7.88 7.68 18.91
C PRO A 74 7.09 7.85 20.20
N THR A 75 7.58 8.73 21.07
CA THR A 75 6.97 9.09 22.35
C THR A 75 5.66 9.84 22.19
N THR A 76 5.50 10.57 21.09
CA THR A 76 4.30 11.31 20.76
C THR A 76 3.74 10.83 19.44
N ASN A 77 2.41 10.89 19.31
CA ASN A 77 1.72 10.60 18.07
C ASN A 77 0.92 11.84 17.70
N PRO A 78 1.21 12.52 16.57
CA PRO A 78 0.40 13.64 16.12
C PRO A 78 -1.01 13.14 15.77
N ASP A 79 -1.99 14.06 15.85
CA ASP A 79 -3.31 13.90 15.25
C ASP A 79 -3.45 14.99 14.17
N PRO A 80 -3.58 14.61 12.89
CA PRO A 80 -3.71 13.26 12.37
C PRO A 80 -2.42 12.43 12.42
N LEU A 81 -2.57 11.10 12.40
CA LEU A 81 -1.50 10.14 12.62
C LEU A 81 -0.44 10.20 11.51
N ASP A 82 0.82 10.42 11.88
CA ASP A 82 1.93 10.55 10.94
C ASP A 82 3.23 10.06 11.60
N LEU A 83 3.68 8.86 11.22
CA LEU A 83 4.83 8.20 11.86
C LEU A 83 6.14 8.91 11.55
N ALA A 84 6.35 9.28 10.28
CA ALA A 84 7.59 9.89 9.83
C ALA A 84 7.74 11.27 10.47
N LEU A 85 6.66 12.05 10.55
CA LEU A 85 6.64 13.31 11.29
C LEU A 85 6.87 13.11 12.79
N ALA A 86 6.21 12.13 13.42
CA ALA A 86 6.41 11.85 14.84
C ALA A 86 7.86 11.52 15.17
N ILE A 87 8.52 10.70 14.35
CA ILE A 87 9.92 10.30 14.54
C ILE A 87 10.86 11.48 14.29
N SER A 88 10.62 12.29 13.25
CA SER A 88 11.50 13.41 12.92
C SER A 88 11.53 14.48 14.03
N LEU A 89 10.47 14.56 14.81
CA LEU A 89 10.34 15.43 15.98
C LEU A 89 10.88 14.80 17.29
N ASP A 90 11.06 13.49 17.35
CA ASP A 90 11.48 12.76 18.55
C ASP A 90 13.02 12.61 18.63
N GLN A 91 13.68 13.66 19.12
CA GLN A 91 15.15 13.67 19.29
C GLN A 91 15.69 12.57 20.22
N PRO A 92 15.05 12.25 21.37
CA PRO A 92 15.46 11.11 22.19
C PRO A 92 15.45 9.78 21.42
N LEU A 93 14.40 9.50 20.64
CA LEU A 93 14.30 8.30 19.82
C LEU A 93 15.41 8.25 18.76
N LEU A 94 15.60 9.34 18.00
CA LEU A 94 16.62 9.41 16.97
C LEU A 94 18.04 9.21 17.53
N THR A 95 18.31 9.78 18.70
CA THR A 95 19.59 9.59 19.41
C THR A 95 19.78 8.13 19.82
N ARG A 96 18.73 7.48 20.33
CA ARG A 96 18.75 6.05 20.68
C ARG A 96 19.05 5.18 19.45
N ILE A 97 18.37 5.41 18.34
CA ILE A 97 18.60 4.70 17.07
C ILE A 97 20.05 4.88 16.61
N LYS A 98 20.54 6.12 16.59
CA LYS A 98 21.91 6.44 16.19
C LYS A 98 22.96 5.73 17.05
N ASN A 99 22.76 5.68 18.36
CA ASN A 99 23.66 4.97 19.27
C ASN A 99 23.62 3.46 19.04
N GLN A 100 22.45 2.89 18.77
CA GLN A 100 22.31 1.47 18.47
C GLN A 100 22.98 1.10 17.14
N ILE A 101 22.80 1.90 16.09
CA ILE A 101 23.49 1.69 14.80
C ILE A 101 25.01 1.76 14.97
N ARG A 102 25.53 2.69 15.78
CA ARG A 102 26.97 2.84 16.05
C ARG A 102 27.61 1.66 16.79
N GLN A 103 26.83 0.86 17.52
CA GLN A 103 27.33 -0.39 18.11
C GLN A 103 27.67 -1.41 17.01
N TYR A 104 27.20 -1.15 15.80
CA TYR A 104 27.45 -1.93 14.60
C TYR A 104 28.21 -1.08 13.58
N ASP A 105 28.65 -1.72 12.50
CA ASP A 105 29.20 -0.99 11.36
C ASP A 105 28.08 -0.21 10.67
N GLN A 106 28.05 1.11 10.88
CA GLN A 106 27.03 2.03 10.33
C GLN A 106 26.94 1.95 8.80
N HIS A 107 28.03 1.64 8.10
CA HIS A 107 28.05 1.55 6.64
C HIS A 107 27.23 0.38 6.09
N ARG A 108 26.78 -0.52 6.98
CA ARG A 108 25.92 -1.64 6.63
C ARG A 108 24.44 -1.34 6.80
N PHE A 109 24.08 -0.14 7.23
CA PHE A 109 22.68 0.25 7.42
C PHE A 109 22.17 1.13 6.29
N SER A 110 20.93 0.89 5.87
CA SER A 110 20.14 1.83 5.09
C SER A 110 18.80 2.12 5.76
N LEU A 111 18.18 3.25 5.41
CA LEU A 111 16.85 3.63 5.85
C LEU A 111 15.85 3.23 4.76
N VAL A 112 14.91 2.36 5.12
CA VAL A 112 13.80 1.93 4.27
C VAL A 112 12.51 2.47 4.87
N ALA A 113 11.59 2.94 4.04
CA ALA A 113 10.25 3.31 4.48
C ALA A 113 9.19 2.62 3.63
N ALA A 114 8.04 2.33 4.23
CA ALA A 114 6.88 1.87 3.48
C ALA A 114 6.39 2.94 2.49
N VAL A 115 6.55 4.22 2.83
CA VAL A 115 6.34 5.36 1.93
C VAL A 115 7.45 6.39 2.15
N ASN A 116 8.17 6.78 1.10
CA ASN A 116 9.17 7.84 1.21
C ASN A 116 8.46 9.20 1.30
N THR A 117 8.79 9.99 2.34
CA THR A 117 8.32 11.38 2.52
C THR A 117 9.49 12.30 2.83
N ALA A 118 9.29 13.61 2.79
CA ALA A 118 10.32 14.58 3.17
C ALA A 118 10.88 14.33 4.58
N GLU A 119 10.02 13.90 5.51
CA GLU A 119 10.41 13.55 6.88
C GLU A 119 11.31 12.30 6.92
N VAL A 120 11.08 11.30 6.06
CA VAL A 120 11.95 10.12 5.95
C VAL A 120 13.36 10.54 5.54
N PHE A 121 13.49 11.45 4.55
CA PHE A 121 14.79 11.98 4.14
C PHE A 121 15.46 12.80 5.25
N ALA A 122 14.70 13.60 6.01
CA ALA A 122 15.23 14.31 7.16
C ALA A 122 15.76 13.35 8.25
N ILE A 123 15.07 12.25 8.50
CA ILE A 123 15.50 11.18 9.42
C ILE A 123 16.78 10.51 8.90
N GLY A 124 16.83 10.12 7.62
CA GLY A 124 18.01 9.51 7.00
C GLY A 124 19.25 10.40 7.13
N LYS A 125 19.10 11.70 6.84
CA LYS A 125 20.15 12.71 7.01
C LYS A 125 20.63 12.82 8.46
N TYR A 126 19.72 12.81 9.43
CA TYR A 126 20.08 12.89 10.86
C TYR A 126 20.87 11.65 11.33
N LEU A 127 20.40 10.47 10.91
CA LEU A 127 21.02 9.19 11.25
C LEU A 127 22.33 8.96 10.48
N GLY A 128 22.53 9.63 9.35
CA GLY A 128 23.65 9.40 8.44
C GLY A 128 23.50 8.07 7.69
N LEU A 129 22.27 7.76 7.27
CA LEU A 129 21.94 6.56 6.50
C LEU A 129 21.48 6.95 5.10
N PRO A 130 21.87 6.19 4.05
CA PRO A 130 21.23 6.30 2.76
C PRO A 130 19.75 5.90 2.86
N VAL A 131 18.87 6.60 2.15
CA VAL A 131 17.45 6.25 2.03
C VAL A 131 17.26 5.42 0.78
N GLU A 132 16.66 4.24 0.92
CA GLU A 132 16.34 3.36 -0.21
C GLU A 132 15.05 3.80 -0.91
N GLY A 133 14.94 3.54 -2.21
CA GLY A 133 13.77 3.85 -3.03
C GLY A 133 13.87 5.19 -3.79
N PRO A 134 12.73 5.77 -4.22
CA PRO A 134 12.70 7.01 -4.99
C PRO A 134 13.41 8.14 -4.25
N SER A 135 14.20 8.96 -4.96
CA SER A 135 14.94 10.08 -4.40
C SER A 135 14.02 11.20 -3.93
N GLN A 136 14.53 12.10 -3.08
CA GLN A 136 13.76 13.26 -2.63
C GLN A 136 13.31 14.15 -3.81
N GLU A 137 14.18 14.34 -4.81
CA GLU A 137 13.83 15.07 -6.04
C GLU A 137 12.67 14.40 -6.78
N GLN A 138 12.66 13.07 -6.87
CA GLN A 138 11.55 12.32 -7.49
C GLN A 138 10.24 12.43 -6.72
N LEU A 139 10.27 12.66 -5.40
CA LEU A 139 9.07 12.98 -4.61
C LEU A 139 8.56 14.40 -4.84
N GLU A 140 9.48 15.35 -5.07
CA GLU A 140 9.16 16.75 -5.34
C GLU A 140 8.60 16.94 -6.76
N THR A 141 8.88 16.01 -7.66
CA THR A 141 8.19 15.87 -8.95
C THR A 141 6.90 15.05 -8.80
N ASP A 142 5.86 15.35 -9.58
CA ASP A 142 4.57 14.63 -9.58
C ASP A 142 4.68 13.13 -9.98
N VAL A 143 5.88 12.58 -10.18
CA VAL A 143 6.15 11.19 -10.55
C VAL A 143 5.50 10.19 -9.59
N MET A 144 5.52 10.43 -8.28
CA MET A 144 4.85 9.54 -7.32
C MET A 144 3.33 9.63 -7.37
N ALA A 145 2.80 10.83 -7.66
CA ALA A 145 1.37 11.02 -7.89
C ALA A 145 0.93 10.32 -9.19
N ASP A 146 1.77 10.33 -10.22
CA ASP A 146 1.58 9.61 -11.48
C ASP A 146 1.59 8.09 -11.28
N LEU A 147 2.53 7.55 -10.47
CA LEU A 147 2.57 6.10 -10.18
C LEU A 147 1.33 5.59 -9.43
N ASN A 148 0.68 6.45 -8.64
CA ASN A 148 -0.58 6.15 -7.98
C ASN A 148 -1.82 6.52 -8.81
N SER A 149 -1.64 7.09 -10.00
CA SER A 149 -2.72 7.50 -10.90
C SER A 149 -3.21 6.33 -11.73
N LYS A 150 -4.47 5.94 -11.53
CA LYS A 150 -5.14 4.90 -12.34
C LYS A 150 -5.22 5.28 -13.82
N ILE A 151 -5.36 6.57 -14.12
CA ILE A 151 -5.39 7.09 -15.49
C ILE A 151 -4.02 6.85 -16.15
N TRP A 152 -2.95 7.29 -15.48
CA TRP A 152 -1.60 7.09 -15.97
C TRP A 152 -1.29 5.60 -16.15
N PHE A 153 -1.68 4.76 -15.18
CA PHE A 153 -1.53 3.31 -15.26
C PHE A 153 -2.16 2.73 -16.54
N VAL A 154 -3.44 3.05 -16.81
CA VAL A 154 -4.13 2.57 -18.02
C VAL A 154 -3.43 3.05 -19.28
N GLU A 155 -3.11 4.34 -19.37
CA GLU A 155 -2.43 4.91 -20.55
C GLU A 155 -1.07 4.27 -20.83
N GLN A 156 -0.26 4.02 -19.80
CA GLN A 156 1.05 3.39 -19.99
C GLN A 156 0.92 1.93 -20.39
N PHE A 157 -0.01 1.18 -19.79
CA PHE A 157 -0.24 -0.22 -20.15
C PHE A 157 -0.74 -0.35 -21.59
N GLU A 158 -1.68 0.49 -22.01
CA GLU A 158 -2.14 0.55 -23.40
C GLU A 158 -1.00 0.88 -24.38
N LYS A 159 -0.16 1.88 -24.06
CA LYS A 159 1.03 2.23 -24.87
C LYS A 159 2.03 1.08 -24.99
N MET A 160 2.13 0.24 -23.95
CA MET A 160 2.98 -0.94 -23.93
C MET A 160 2.33 -2.18 -24.58
N GLY A 161 1.07 -2.08 -25.04
CA GLY A 161 0.34 -3.19 -25.63
C GLY A 161 -0.17 -4.23 -24.62
N PHE A 162 -0.21 -3.89 -23.34
CA PHE A 162 -0.86 -4.72 -22.33
C PHE A 162 -2.37 -4.53 -22.38
N ALA A 163 -3.11 -5.61 -22.15
CA ALA A 163 -4.56 -5.56 -22.07
C ALA A 163 -5.00 -4.85 -20.78
N THR A 164 -5.79 -3.80 -20.92
CA THR A 164 -6.49 -3.09 -19.85
C THR A 164 -7.99 -3.13 -20.12
N PRO A 165 -8.85 -3.00 -19.10
CA PRO A 165 -10.24 -2.62 -19.34
C PRO A 165 -10.25 -1.32 -20.13
N HIS A 166 -10.99 -1.27 -21.23
CA HIS A 166 -11.08 -0.07 -22.07
C HIS A 166 -11.75 1.06 -21.30
N GLY A 167 -10.95 1.86 -20.62
CA GLY A 167 -11.37 3.01 -19.85
C GLY A 167 -11.30 4.30 -20.65
N HIS A 168 -12.11 5.27 -20.26
CA HIS A 168 -12.09 6.63 -20.78
C HIS A 168 -11.75 7.60 -19.66
N VAL A 169 -10.84 8.52 -19.96
CA VAL A 169 -10.64 9.70 -19.12
C VAL A 169 -11.78 10.67 -19.40
N ALA A 170 -12.53 11.02 -18.38
CA ALA A 170 -13.65 11.95 -18.48
C ALA A 170 -13.47 13.13 -17.53
N GLN A 171 -13.79 14.34 -17.99
CA GLN A 171 -13.66 15.56 -17.20
C GLN A 171 -14.99 16.31 -17.10
N GLY A 172 -15.44 16.50 -15.86
CA GLY A 172 -16.70 17.16 -15.57
C GLY A 172 -17.91 16.25 -15.77
N LYS A 173 -19.01 16.64 -15.14
CA LYS A 173 -20.19 15.79 -14.97
C LYS A 173 -20.79 15.27 -16.28
N GLN A 174 -20.97 16.13 -17.27
CA GLN A 174 -21.60 15.76 -18.55
C GLN A 174 -20.77 14.75 -19.34
N ASP A 175 -19.45 14.91 -19.36
CA ASP A 175 -18.54 13.99 -20.03
C ASP A 175 -18.52 12.62 -19.31
N ILE A 176 -18.50 12.62 -17.97
CA ILE A 176 -18.61 11.39 -17.17
C ILE A 176 -19.90 10.64 -17.48
N MET A 177 -21.05 11.33 -17.55
CA MET A 177 -22.34 10.71 -17.91
C MET A 177 -22.30 10.12 -19.32
N GLN A 178 -21.80 10.88 -20.30
CA GLN A 178 -21.66 10.41 -21.67
C GLN A 178 -20.81 9.13 -21.75
N LYS A 179 -19.62 9.13 -21.12
CA LYS A 179 -18.71 7.97 -21.10
C LYS A 179 -19.30 6.79 -20.34
N ALA A 180 -20.00 7.04 -19.24
CA ALA A 180 -20.71 5.99 -18.52
C ALA A 180 -21.78 5.34 -19.40
N HIS A 181 -22.56 6.12 -20.15
CA HIS A 181 -23.57 5.58 -21.07
C HIS A 181 -22.96 4.78 -22.22
N GLU A 182 -21.85 5.26 -22.81
CA GLU A 182 -21.12 4.55 -23.87
C GLU A 182 -20.65 3.17 -23.40
N ILE A 183 -20.06 3.09 -22.21
CA ILE A 183 -19.63 1.82 -21.60
C ILE A 183 -20.83 0.97 -21.19
N PHE A 184 -21.85 1.57 -20.58
CA PHE A 184 -23.04 0.83 -20.14
C PHE A 184 -23.75 0.14 -21.30
N LYS A 185 -23.86 0.79 -22.46
CA LYS A 185 -24.46 0.19 -23.67
C LYS A 185 -23.72 -1.05 -24.16
N THR A 186 -22.42 -1.15 -23.92
CA THR A 186 -21.57 -2.23 -24.44
C THR A 186 -21.32 -3.32 -23.40
N CYS A 187 -21.15 -2.95 -22.13
CA CYS A 187 -20.76 -3.86 -21.05
C CYS A 187 -21.86 -4.08 -19.99
N GLY A 188 -22.91 -3.27 -19.98
CA GLY A 188 -24.02 -3.35 -19.01
C GLY A 188 -23.67 -2.91 -17.58
N GLN A 189 -22.40 -2.63 -17.27
CA GLN A 189 -21.94 -2.23 -15.94
C GLN A 189 -20.74 -1.30 -16.06
N VAL A 190 -20.66 -0.29 -15.19
CA VAL A 190 -19.66 0.79 -15.25
C VAL A 190 -19.01 0.99 -13.88
N MET A 191 -17.76 1.40 -13.88
CA MET A 191 -17.00 1.82 -12.72
C MET A 191 -16.44 3.22 -12.97
N ILE A 192 -16.67 4.15 -12.04
CA ILE A 192 -16.06 5.49 -12.07
C ILE A 192 -15.02 5.57 -10.96
N ARG A 193 -13.79 5.99 -11.28
CA ARG A 193 -12.65 5.98 -10.35
C ARG A 193 -11.91 7.30 -10.35
N LYS A 194 -11.61 7.80 -9.16
CA LYS A 194 -10.67 8.88 -8.97
C LYS A 194 -9.24 8.39 -9.22
N PRO A 195 -8.38 9.21 -9.85
CA PRO A 195 -7.05 8.79 -10.26
C PRO A 195 -6.22 8.27 -9.08
N SER A 196 -6.13 9.04 -7.99
CA SER A 196 -5.17 8.78 -6.91
C SER A 196 -5.80 8.34 -5.58
N GLU A 197 -7.12 8.16 -5.48
CA GLU A 197 -7.73 7.70 -4.23
C GLU A 197 -7.63 6.18 -4.06
N ALA A 198 -7.22 5.76 -2.87
CA ALA A 198 -7.12 4.35 -2.50
C ALA A 198 -8.46 3.79 -1.99
N SER A 199 -8.66 2.49 -2.19
CA SER A 199 -9.82 1.72 -1.70
C SER A 199 -11.18 2.20 -2.27
N GLU A 200 -12.28 1.71 -1.69
CA GLU A 200 -13.67 1.96 -2.12
C GLU A 200 -14.07 3.44 -2.16
N LYS A 201 -13.41 4.32 -1.39
CA LYS A 201 -13.76 5.75 -1.34
C LYS A 201 -13.57 6.48 -2.67
N GLY A 202 -12.61 6.00 -3.47
CA GLY A 202 -12.30 6.56 -4.77
C GLY A 202 -13.05 5.91 -5.94
N ASN A 203 -13.96 4.96 -5.68
CA ASN A 203 -14.60 4.14 -6.70
C ASN A 203 -16.13 4.20 -6.57
N ILE A 204 -16.84 4.32 -7.69
CA ILE A 204 -18.30 4.26 -7.76
C ILE A 204 -18.69 3.13 -8.71
N PRO A 205 -19.06 1.95 -8.17
CA PRO A 205 -19.65 0.89 -8.97
C PRO A 205 -21.08 1.27 -9.37
N LEU A 206 -21.38 1.14 -10.67
CA LEU A 206 -22.71 1.32 -11.26
C LEU A 206 -23.15 -0.02 -11.87
N ILE A 207 -23.73 -0.88 -11.03
CA ILE A 207 -23.99 -2.30 -11.31
C ILE A 207 -25.47 -2.59 -11.16
N GLY A 208 -26.08 -3.24 -12.16
CA GLY A 208 -27.49 -3.63 -12.11
C GLY A 208 -28.46 -2.46 -12.10
N LEU A 209 -28.00 -1.28 -12.55
CA LEU A 209 -28.76 -0.04 -12.64
C LEU A 209 -29.33 0.14 -14.05
N THR A 210 -30.41 0.92 -14.16
CA THR A 210 -30.85 1.50 -15.45
C THR A 210 -30.01 2.74 -15.80
N VAL A 211 -30.18 3.26 -17.02
CA VAL A 211 -29.50 4.48 -17.45
C VAL A 211 -29.93 5.68 -16.59
N GLU A 212 -31.21 5.75 -16.23
CA GLU A 212 -31.76 6.80 -15.38
C GLU A 212 -31.18 6.72 -13.96
N GLU A 213 -31.05 5.52 -13.40
CA GLU A 213 -30.43 5.31 -12.08
C GLU A 213 -28.92 5.63 -12.09
N ILE A 214 -28.24 5.41 -13.21
CA ILE A 214 -26.85 5.86 -13.41
C ILE A 214 -26.76 7.38 -13.35
N ASP A 215 -27.67 8.07 -14.05
CA ASP A 215 -27.73 9.53 -14.08
C ASP A 215 -27.99 10.09 -12.69
N GLU A 216 -28.98 9.57 -11.98
CA GLU A 216 -29.28 9.95 -10.59
C GLU A 216 -28.07 9.74 -9.66
N ARG A 217 -27.34 8.63 -9.86
CA ARG A 217 -26.16 8.32 -9.05
C ARG A 217 -25.04 9.30 -9.29
N ILE A 218 -24.75 9.65 -10.55
CA ILE A 218 -23.74 10.66 -10.91
C ILE A 218 -24.18 12.04 -10.45
N ASP A 219 -25.47 12.36 -10.54
CA ASP A 219 -26.06 13.61 -10.08
C ASP A 219 -25.92 13.82 -8.57
N SER A 220 -25.96 12.73 -7.80
CA SER A 220 -25.81 12.74 -6.35
C SER A 220 -24.37 12.94 -5.85
N LEU A 221 -23.38 12.94 -6.74
CA LEU A 221 -21.97 13.08 -6.35
C LEU A 221 -21.66 14.53 -5.94
N ASP A 222 -20.86 14.65 -4.88
CA ASP A 222 -20.34 15.94 -4.44
C ASP A 222 -19.51 16.62 -5.54
N ALA A 223 -19.54 17.96 -5.58
CA ALA A 223 -18.82 18.76 -6.56
C ALA A 223 -17.33 18.37 -6.71
N THR A 224 -16.70 17.95 -5.61
CA THR A 224 -15.29 17.52 -5.54
C THR A 224 -14.94 16.31 -6.42
N TRP A 225 -15.93 15.54 -6.86
CA TRP A 225 -15.74 14.47 -7.85
C TRP A 225 -15.42 15.02 -9.23
N PHE A 226 -15.87 16.23 -9.54
CA PHE A 226 -15.78 16.83 -10.87
C PHE A 226 -14.61 17.83 -11.02
N ASP A 227 -13.88 18.09 -9.93
CA ASP A 227 -12.73 19.02 -9.92
C ASP A 227 -11.50 18.49 -10.66
N ARG A 228 -11.46 17.19 -10.96
CA ARG A 228 -10.34 16.51 -11.62
C ARG A 228 -10.84 15.46 -12.61
N PRO A 229 -10.01 15.06 -13.58
CA PRO A 229 -10.33 13.95 -14.47
C PRO A 229 -10.59 12.66 -13.68
N LEU A 230 -11.59 11.90 -14.12
CA LEU A 230 -11.93 10.58 -13.60
C LEU A 230 -11.69 9.52 -14.67
N LEU A 231 -11.43 8.29 -14.23
CA LEU A 231 -11.42 7.12 -15.09
C LEU A 231 -12.82 6.49 -15.07
N VAL A 232 -13.44 6.37 -16.25
CA VAL A 232 -14.71 5.66 -16.44
C VAL A 232 -14.41 4.40 -17.22
N GLU A 233 -14.63 3.23 -16.63
CA GLU A 233 -14.25 1.94 -17.22
C GLU A 233 -15.35 0.88 -17.03
N PRO A 234 -15.35 -0.21 -17.81
CA PRO A 234 -16.23 -1.34 -17.55
C PRO A 234 -16.05 -1.88 -16.13
N PHE A 235 -17.15 -2.14 -15.43
CA PHE A 235 -17.05 -2.91 -14.19
C PHE A 235 -16.85 -4.39 -14.53
N LEU A 236 -15.72 -4.95 -14.09
CA LEU A 236 -15.46 -6.38 -14.22
C LEU A 236 -15.91 -7.09 -12.96
N ASN A 237 -16.91 -7.97 -13.10
CA ASN A 237 -17.35 -8.83 -12.00
C ASN A 237 -16.36 -9.99 -11.80
N LEU A 238 -15.22 -9.67 -11.20
CA LEU A 238 -14.13 -10.60 -10.97
C LEU A 238 -14.33 -11.37 -9.66
N THR A 239 -13.99 -12.66 -9.67
CA THR A 239 -13.93 -13.50 -8.46
C THR A 239 -12.53 -13.48 -7.85
N ASP A 240 -11.53 -13.12 -8.65
CA ASP A 240 -10.14 -12.99 -8.25
C ASP A 240 -9.42 -11.85 -9.00
N SER A 241 -8.27 -11.43 -8.48
CA SER A 241 -7.40 -10.45 -9.11
C SER A 241 -5.95 -10.92 -8.97
N PRO A 242 -5.34 -11.47 -10.04
CA PRO A 242 -3.91 -11.77 -10.02
C PRO A 242 -3.11 -10.48 -9.84
N CYS A 243 -2.09 -10.54 -8.99
CA CYS A 243 -1.27 -9.42 -8.58
C CYS A 243 0.20 -9.80 -8.68
N THR A 244 1.00 -8.92 -9.27
CA THR A 244 2.46 -9.08 -9.32
C THR A 244 3.12 -7.97 -8.53
N LEU A 245 4.02 -8.34 -7.64
CA LEU A 245 4.87 -7.44 -6.89
C LEU A 245 6.31 -7.57 -7.39
N GLY A 246 6.91 -6.44 -7.73
CA GLY A 246 8.33 -6.35 -8.08
C GLY A 246 9.01 -5.16 -7.41
N ILE A 247 10.34 -5.20 -7.39
CA ILE A 247 11.21 -4.09 -6.99
C ILE A 247 11.83 -3.50 -8.25
N ILE A 248 11.91 -2.17 -8.29
CA ILE A 248 12.80 -1.45 -9.19
C ILE A 248 13.93 -0.91 -8.32
N HIS A 249 15.15 -1.38 -8.58
CA HIS A 249 16.35 -1.02 -7.84
C HIS A 249 16.88 0.35 -8.29
N PRO A 250 17.70 1.04 -7.47
CA PRO A 250 18.26 2.35 -7.82
C PRO A 250 19.10 2.36 -9.11
N ASP A 251 19.69 1.22 -9.48
CA ASP A 251 20.45 1.04 -10.73
C ASP A 251 19.55 0.79 -11.95
N GLY A 252 18.22 0.79 -11.76
CA GLY A 252 17.22 0.52 -12.79
C GLY A 252 16.96 -0.96 -13.05
N SER A 253 17.66 -1.87 -12.37
CA SER A 253 17.36 -3.30 -12.44
C SER A 253 15.99 -3.60 -11.82
N LYS A 254 15.34 -4.67 -12.29
CA LYS A 254 13.99 -5.04 -11.90
C LYS A 254 14.00 -6.45 -11.37
N GLU A 255 13.34 -6.66 -10.24
CA GLU A 255 13.22 -7.96 -9.59
C GLU A 255 11.76 -8.31 -9.39
N LEU A 256 11.37 -9.50 -9.80
CA LEU A 256 10.06 -10.06 -9.48
C LEU A 256 10.13 -10.69 -8.09
N LEU A 257 9.46 -10.09 -7.11
CA LEU A 257 9.42 -10.64 -5.76
C LEU A 257 8.38 -11.74 -5.64
N HIS A 258 7.19 -11.48 -6.19
CA HIS A 258 6.04 -12.30 -5.90
C HIS A 258 4.96 -12.12 -6.96
N THR A 259 4.30 -13.20 -7.31
CA THR A 259 3.01 -13.19 -8.02
C THR A 259 2.01 -13.85 -7.10
N GLY A 260 0.81 -13.31 -6.92
CA GLY A 260 -0.22 -13.97 -6.13
C GLY A 260 -1.60 -13.65 -6.67
N THR A 261 -2.63 -14.16 -6.04
CA THR A 261 -4.00 -13.89 -6.42
C THR A 261 -4.76 -13.35 -5.21
N GLN A 262 -5.40 -12.20 -5.39
CA GLN A 262 -6.34 -11.65 -4.43
C GLN A 262 -7.72 -12.26 -4.71
N LEU A 263 -8.24 -13.07 -3.79
CA LEU A 263 -9.59 -13.62 -3.90
C LEU A 263 -10.62 -12.65 -3.31
N PHE A 264 -11.74 -12.50 -4.01
CA PHE A 264 -12.89 -11.70 -3.57
C PHE A 264 -13.98 -12.62 -2.99
N ALA A 265 -13.83 -13.03 -1.73
CA ALA A 265 -14.88 -13.72 -0.99
C ALA A 265 -15.73 -12.70 -0.22
N LYS A 266 -17.04 -12.94 -0.10
CA LYS A 266 -18.12 -12.03 0.36
C LYS A 266 -17.82 -11.05 1.52
N THR A 267 -16.80 -11.29 2.34
CA THR A 267 -16.40 -10.42 3.47
C THR A 267 -14.88 -10.32 3.69
N ALA A 268 -14.03 -10.99 2.89
CA ALA A 268 -12.60 -11.08 3.14
C ALA A 268 -11.78 -11.09 1.84
N TYR A 269 -10.69 -10.33 1.87
CA TYR A 269 -9.64 -10.38 0.85
C TYR A 269 -8.54 -11.32 1.33
N CYS A 270 -8.29 -12.41 0.60
CA CYS A 270 -7.16 -13.30 0.85
C CYS A 270 -6.13 -13.12 -0.25
N TRP A 271 -4.86 -12.97 0.15
CA TRP A 271 -3.75 -13.01 -0.78
C TRP A 271 -3.15 -14.41 -0.73
N ILE A 272 -3.25 -15.12 -1.85
CA ILE A 272 -2.71 -16.46 -1.98
C ILE A 272 -1.43 -16.35 -2.81
N SER A 273 -0.31 -16.71 -2.19
CA SER A 273 0.93 -17.02 -2.90
C SER A 273 0.68 -18.25 -3.79
N PRO A 274 1.27 -18.38 -4.98
CA PRO A 274 1.22 -19.64 -5.73
C PRO A 274 2.01 -20.64 -4.85
N PRO A 275 1.45 -21.81 -4.46
CA PRO A 275 1.25 -22.93 -5.40
C PRO A 275 0.12 -23.93 -5.01
N ASP A 276 -0.20 -24.90 -5.88
CA ASP A 276 -0.87 -26.23 -5.75
C ASP A 276 -2.06 -26.48 -4.78
N HIS A 277 -2.39 -25.59 -3.86
CA HIS A 277 -3.35 -25.76 -2.75
C HIS A 277 -4.46 -24.70 -2.74
N THR A 278 -4.63 -23.94 -3.82
CA THR A 278 -5.64 -22.86 -3.94
C THR A 278 -7.05 -23.34 -3.52
N GLN A 279 -7.42 -24.58 -3.84
CA GLN A 279 -8.74 -25.11 -3.47
C GLN A 279 -8.90 -25.41 -1.98
N GLU A 280 -7.87 -25.88 -1.29
CA GLU A 280 -7.92 -26.18 0.15
C GLU A 280 -8.09 -24.89 0.97
N VAL A 281 -7.42 -23.81 0.54
CA VAL A 281 -7.53 -22.48 1.16
C VAL A 281 -8.93 -21.89 0.96
N ILE A 282 -9.50 -22.00 -0.24
CA ILE A 282 -10.87 -21.54 -0.54
C ILE A 282 -11.87 -22.26 0.37
N GLN A 283 -11.78 -23.59 0.48
CA GLN A 283 -12.67 -24.39 1.33
C GLN A 283 -12.56 -24.02 2.81
N GLU A 284 -11.35 -23.71 3.29
CA GLU A 284 -11.15 -23.35 4.69
C GLU A 284 -11.62 -21.92 5.01
N MET A 285 -11.53 -21.00 4.04
CA MET A 285 -12.09 -19.65 4.15
C MET A 285 -13.62 -19.67 4.22
N GLU A 286 -14.27 -20.49 3.39
CA GLU A 286 -15.73 -20.66 3.39
C GLU A 286 -16.23 -21.20 4.75
N LYS A 287 -15.45 -22.06 5.41
CA LYS A 287 -15.79 -22.61 6.73
C LYS A 287 -15.60 -21.60 7.87
N ASN A 288 -14.51 -20.82 7.83
CA ASN A 288 -14.06 -20.10 9.04
C ASN A 288 -14.33 -18.59 9.05
N SER A 289 -14.81 -17.97 7.97
CA SER A 289 -15.05 -16.51 7.93
C SER A 289 -13.81 -15.68 8.37
N CYS A 290 -12.60 -16.13 8.04
CA CYS A 290 -11.33 -15.58 8.54
C CYS A 290 -10.38 -15.16 7.42
N PHE A 291 -9.50 -14.20 7.74
CA PHE A 291 -8.35 -13.81 6.93
C PHE A 291 -7.19 -14.78 7.17
N ILE A 292 -6.78 -15.51 6.13
CA ILE A 292 -5.56 -16.33 6.16
C ILE A 292 -4.52 -15.65 5.27
N TRP A 293 -3.35 -15.36 5.83
CA TRP A 293 -2.16 -14.99 5.06
C TRP A 293 -1.26 -16.23 4.99
N ILE A 294 -1.16 -16.83 3.80
CA ILE A 294 -0.26 -17.96 3.58
C ILE A 294 0.94 -17.45 2.79
N SER A 295 2.06 -17.32 3.49
CA SER A 295 3.37 -17.27 2.84
C SER A 295 3.86 -18.71 2.74
N SER A 296 4.06 -19.21 1.52
CA SER A 296 4.91 -20.37 1.31
C SER A 296 6.34 -19.85 1.29
N PRO A 297 7.27 -20.36 2.12
CA PRO A 297 8.68 -20.19 1.83
C PRO A 297 8.94 -20.99 0.55
N SER A 298 9.02 -20.32 -0.59
CA SER A 298 9.67 -20.92 -1.74
C SER A 298 11.13 -21.13 -1.34
N GLU A 299 11.52 -22.40 -1.24
CA GLU A 299 12.92 -22.81 -1.14
C GLU A 299 13.72 -22.07 -2.21
N VAL A 300 14.60 -21.16 -1.76
CA VAL A 300 15.64 -20.58 -2.60
C VAL A 300 16.62 -21.73 -2.88
N GLN A 301 16.60 -22.26 -4.10
CA GLN A 301 17.69 -23.08 -4.64
C GLN A 301 18.82 -22.19 -5.13
#